data_AF-A0A0S2LIN5-F1
#
_entry.id   AF-A0A0S2LIN5-F1
#
_cell.length_a   1.000
_cell.length_b   1.000
_cell.length_c   1.000
_cell.angle_alpha   90.00
_cell.angle_beta   90.00
_cell.angle_gamma   90.00
#
_symmetry.space_group_name_H-M   'P 1'
#
loop_
_entity.id
_entity.type
_entity.pdbx_description
1 polymer ?
#
loop_
_entity_poly.entity_id
_entity_poly.type
_entity_poly.pdbx_seq_one_letter_code
_entity_poly.pdbx_strand_id
1 'polypeptide(L)'
;MTSNKHLLLLGTHDTHIHAVIFNSEARTLTRGASTVASKQPSWLARHPDSNLKDLVYVNGWVEGKLFVYRLLDDQGRLELLSEVSSGGKGPTHLDILPDGSGMFIAHYVSGTVTFHPLDEQGLFTRQAPLSEHIFTPSHSPLKHHRQEHAHVHQIVLHEEEILVPDLGSNKVWRLKWTGKSFDVVGEISGLEDGDGPRHCVVHPEGTHIYVVNELSSQLTIHTLPKDGPSQLINRFSMLPEGDKAESRPTGASEIILLPPTRPGGPLLLITSNRDSPVFETDTLALFSVSSTDGADVRRTEKGWMEGIGRHLRGVGADESGKWVAVLGRDGGGLKIFERNDRDGLDLNEVTRLEVENTVIPLWVN
;
A
#
# COMPACT_ATOMS: atom_id res chain seq x y z
N MET A 1 -12.53 -25.39 11.99
CA MET A 1 -11.10 -25.59 11.71
C MET A 1 -10.70 -24.48 10.77
N THR A 2 -9.76 -23.62 11.16
CA THR A 2 -9.17 -22.64 10.25
C THR A 2 -8.50 -23.39 9.10
N SER A 3 -8.72 -22.94 7.87
CA SER A 3 -8.02 -23.50 6.71
C SER A 3 -6.52 -23.21 6.88
N ASN A 4 -5.67 -24.23 6.79
CA ASN A 4 -4.21 -24.04 6.75
C ASN A 4 -3.71 -23.57 5.37
N LYS A 5 -4.62 -23.38 4.41
CA LYS A 5 -4.32 -22.87 3.07
C LYS A 5 -4.83 -21.44 2.92
N HIS A 6 -3.91 -20.56 2.57
CA HIS A 6 -4.14 -19.15 2.28
C HIS A 6 -3.85 -18.90 0.80
N LEU A 7 -4.81 -18.34 0.08
CA LEU A 7 -4.69 -17.91 -1.30
C LEU A 7 -4.25 -16.45 -1.32
N LEU A 8 -3.20 -16.18 -2.09
CA LEU A 8 -2.72 -14.86 -2.39
C LEU A 8 -2.88 -14.59 -3.88
N LEU A 9 -3.41 -13.42 -4.22
CA LEU A 9 -3.35 -12.87 -5.58
C LEU A 9 -2.22 -11.85 -5.64
N LEU A 10 -1.36 -11.97 -6.65
CA LEU A 10 -0.19 -11.14 -6.84
C LEU A 10 -0.42 -10.24 -8.05
N GLY A 11 -0.52 -8.94 -7.79
CA GLY A 11 -0.51 -7.92 -8.83
C GLY A 11 0.89 -7.74 -9.37
N THR A 12 1.00 -7.25 -10.61
CA THR A 12 2.28 -7.22 -11.33
C THR A 12 2.52 -5.91 -12.09
N HIS A 13 3.75 -5.75 -12.56
CA HIS A 13 4.16 -4.80 -13.60
C HIS A 13 4.22 -5.45 -15.00
N ASP A 14 3.41 -6.48 -15.26
CA ASP A 14 3.29 -7.14 -16.57
C ASP A 14 1.86 -7.12 -17.13
N THR A 15 1.28 -8.28 -17.51
CA THR A 15 -0.08 -8.43 -18.04
C THR A 15 -0.84 -9.58 -17.36
N HIS A 16 -0.44 -9.97 -16.15
CA HIS A 16 -1.03 -11.09 -15.43
C HIS A 16 -1.31 -10.76 -13.97
N ILE A 17 -2.30 -11.45 -13.41
CA ILE A 17 -2.45 -11.62 -11.97
C ILE A 17 -2.14 -13.08 -11.66
N HIS A 18 -1.18 -13.31 -10.77
CA HIS A 18 -0.78 -14.66 -10.39
C HIS A 18 -1.42 -15.06 -9.06
N ALA A 19 -1.96 -16.26 -8.99
CA ALA A 19 -2.39 -16.86 -7.74
C ALA A 19 -1.27 -17.73 -7.16
N VAL A 20 -1.09 -17.66 -5.84
CA VAL A 20 -0.20 -18.52 -5.08
C VAL A 20 -0.91 -19.00 -3.83
N ILE A 21 -0.74 -20.27 -3.49
CA ILE A 21 -1.34 -20.90 -2.32
C ILE A 21 -0.24 -21.16 -1.30
N PHE A 22 -0.34 -20.50 -0.15
CA PHE A 22 0.50 -20.72 1.01
C PHE A 22 -0.17 -21.74 1.94
N ASN A 23 0.52 -22.85 2.21
CA ASN A 23 0.12 -23.79 3.25
C ASN A 23 0.91 -23.47 4.53
N SER A 24 0.24 -22.95 5.55
CA SER A 24 0.85 -22.51 6.81
C SER A 24 1.31 -23.66 7.71
N GLU A 25 0.68 -24.83 7.61
CA GLU A 25 1.07 -26.04 8.34
C GLU A 25 2.29 -26.70 7.67
N ALA A 26 2.23 -26.90 6.36
CA ALA A 26 3.33 -27.49 5.61
C ALA A 26 4.50 -26.51 5.38
N ARG A 27 4.27 -25.21 5.59
CA ARG A 27 5.22 -24.11 5.35
C ARG A 27 5.73 -24.10 3.90
N THR A 28 4.82 -24.25 2.95
CA THR A 28 5.13 -24.34 1.50
C THR A 28 4.29 -23.38 0.67
N LEU A 29 4.85 -22.88 -0.43
CA LEU A 29 4.11 -22.19 -1.49
C LEU A 29 3.93 -23.09 -2.71
N THR A 30 2.76 -22.99 -3.34
CA THR A 30 2.46 -23.64 -4.62
C THR A 30 1.81 -22.64 -5.57
N ARG A 31 2.11 -22.73 -6.87
CA ARG A 31 1.47 -21.88 -7.87
C ARG A 31 0.01 -22.29 -8.04
N GLY A 32 -0.88 -21.31 -8.05
CA GLY A 32 -2.25 -21.45 -8.51
C GLY A 32 -2.40 -21.05 -9.97
N ALA A 33 -3.57 -20.53 -10.33
CA ALA A 33 -3.88 -19.98 -11.63
C ALA A 33 -3.06 -18.73 -11.96
N SER A 34 -2.91 -18.46 -13.25
CA SER A 34 -2.36 -17.21 -13.75
C SER A 34 -3.35 -16.65 -14.76
N THR A 35 -3.91 -15.48 -14.47
CA THR A 35 -4.97 -14.87 -15.29
C THR A 35 -4.39 -13.72 -16.09
N VAL A 36 -4.60 -13.71 -17.40
CA VAL A 36 -4.28 -12.55 -18.25
C VAL A 36 -5.18 -11.38 -17.82
N ALA A 37 -4.57 -10.23 -17.58
CA ALA A 37 -5.23 -9.02 -17.12
C ALA A 37 -4.82 -7.82 -18.00
N SER A 38 -5.18 -6.62 -17.57
CA SER A 38 -4.66 -5.36 -18.13
C SER A 38 -3.15 -5.24 -17.94
N LYS A 39 -2.52 -4.27 -18.61
CA LYS A 39 -1.12 -3.95 -18.38
C LYS A 39 -0.93 -3.29 -17.02
N GLN A 40 -0.01 -3.87 -16.26
CA GLN A 40 0.40 -3.50 -14.91
C GLN A 40 -0.78 -3.46 -13.92
N PRO A 41 -1.41 -4.62 -13.64
CA PRO A 41 -2.40 -4.78 -12.58
C PRO A 41 -1.72 -4.64 -11.22
N SER A 42 -1.42 -3.41 -10.83
CA SER A 42 -0.39 -3.08 -9.85
C SER A 42 -0.92 -2.77 -8.45
N TRP A 43 -2.24 -2.80 -8.28
CA TRP A 43 -2.99 -2.69 -7.04
C TRP A 43 -4.22 -3.58 -7.11
N LEU A 44 -4.51 -4.33 -6.04
CA LEU A 44 -5.74 -5.08 -5.91
C LEU A 44 -6.40 -4.78 -4.57
N ALA A 45 -7.73 -4.78 -4.56
CA ALA A 45 -8.52 -4.64 -3.33
C ALA A 45 -9.70 -5.62 -3.31
N ARG A 46 -10.20 -5.87 -2.10
CA ARG A 46 -11.33 -6.76 -1.80
C ARG A 46 -12.57 -5.91 -1.49
N HIS A 47 -13.75 -6.37 -1.90
CA HIS A 47 -14.99 -5.78 -1.39
C HIS A 47 -15.09 -5.95 0.14
N PRO A 48 -15.52 -4.93 0.90
CA PRO A 48 -15.65 -5.01 2.37
C PRO A 48 -16.83 -5.89 2.83
N ASP A 49 -17.91 -5.98 2.04
CA ASP A 49 -19.00 -6.93 2.33
C ASP A 49 -18.56 -8.38 2.11
N SER A 50 -18.65 -9.17 3.18
CA SER A 50 -18.41 -10.61 3.21
C SER A 50 -19.23 -11.43 2.19
N ASN A 51 -20.38 -10.93 1.73
CA ASN A 51 -21.20 -11.58 0.70
C ASN A 51 -20.61 -11.43 -0.71
N LEU A 52 -19.77 -10.41 -0.92
CA LEU A 52 -19.09 -10.11 -2.19
C LEU A 52 -17.57 -10.37 -2.07
N LYS A 53 -17.18 -11.24 -1.13
CA LYS A 53 -15.79 -11.62 -0.86
C LYS A 53 -15.13 -12.44 -1.98
N ASP A 54 -15.80 -12.66 -3.09
CA ASP A 54 -15.25 -13.19 -4.34
C ASP A 54 -14.81 -12.07 -5.30
N LEU A 55 -15.28 -10.83 -5.15
CA LEU A 55 -14.93 -9.70 -6.05
C LEU A 55 -13.55 -9.06 -5.80
N VAL A 56 -12.69 -9.04 -6.81
CA VAL A 56 -11.37 -8.43 -6.76
C VAL A 56 -11.35 -7.20 -7.66
N TYR A 57 -11.08 -6.04 -7.08
CA TYR A 57 -10.94 -4.77 -7.79
C TYR A 57 -9.49 -4.54 -8.16
N VAL A 58 -9.24 -4.16 -9.41
CA VAL A 58 -7.88 -4.07 -9.97
C VAL A 58 -7.74 -2.80 -10.81
N ASN A 59 -6.61 -2.11 -10.69
CA ASN A 59 -6.25 -1.01 -11.59
C ASN A 59 -5.57 -1.54 -12.87
N GLY A 60 -5.76 -0.87 -14.00
CA GLY A 60 -4.87 -0.99 -15.16
C GLY A 60 -4.07 0.29 -15.32
N TRP A 61 -2.82 0.30 -14.86
CA TRP A 61 -2.00 1.52 -14.82
C TRP A 61 -1.84 2.14 -16.21
N VAL A 62 -1.52 1.31 -17.21
CA VAL A 62 -1.17 1.80 -18.55
C VAL A 62 -2.40 2.22 -19.33
N GLU A 63 -3.49 1.45 -19.23
CA GLU A 63 -4.74 1.72 -19.93
C GLU A 63 -5.57 2.84 -19.29
N GLY A 64 -5.31 3.21 -18.03
CA GLY A 64 -6.14 4.16 -17.30
C GLY A 64 -7.55 3.61 -17.04
N LYS A 65 -7.62 2.34 -16.64
CA LYS A 65 -8.88 1.62 -16.42
C LYS A 65 -8.97 1.00 -15.03
N LEU A 66 -10.19 0.65 -14.63
CA LEU A 66 -10.50 -0.16 -13.47
C LEU A 66 -11.22 -1.42 -13.91
N PHE A 67 -11.01 -2.51 -13.19
CA PHE A 67 -11.55 -3.82 -13.49
C PHE A 67 -12.13 -4.45 -12.23
N VAL A 68 -13.24 -5.18 -12.38
CA VAL A 68 -13.79 -6.06 -11.36
C VAL A 68 -13.69 -7.49 -11.87
N TYR A 69 -12.99 -8.34 -11.13
CA TYR A 69 -12.90 -9.76 -11.38
C TYR A 69 -13.68 -10.54 -10.31
N ARG A 70 -14.25 -11.68 -10.68
CA ARG A 70 -14.75 -12.68 -9.74
C ARG A 70 -13.71 -13.77 -9.52
N LEU A 71 -13.44 -14.11 -8.27
CA LEU A 71 -12.71 -15.29 -7.89
C LEU A 71 -13.61 -16.53 -7.98
N LEU A 72 -13.24 -17.49 -8.83
CA LEU A 72 -14.05 -18.66 -9.13
C LEU A 72 -13.78 -19.86 -8.22
N ASP A 73 -12.57 -19.98 -7.68
CA ASP A 73 -12.15 -21.15 -6.89
C ASP A 73 -10.92 -20.91 -6.00
N ASP A 74 -10.52 -21.97 -5.28
CA ASP A 74 -9.35 -21.99 -4.39
C ASP A 74 -8.00 -22.05 -5.12
N GLN A 75 -8.01 -22.18 -6.46
CA GLN A 75 -6.82 -22.08 -7.29
C GLN A 75 -6.56 -20.65 -7.75
N GLY A 76 -7.45 -19.71 -7.44
CA GLY A 76 -7.26 -18.31 -7.83
C GLY A 76 -7.66 -17.99 -9.26
N ARG A 77 -8.52 -18.81 -9.91
CA ARG A 77 -9.03 -18.46 -11.24
C ARG A 77 -9.91 -17.21 -11.15
N LEU A 78 -9.64 -16.24 -12.01
CA LEU A 78 -10.37 -14.98 -12.07
C LEU A 78 -11.19 -14.89 -13.37
N GLU A 79 -12.43 -14.41 -13.26
CA GLU A 79 -13.31 -14.06 -14.38
C GLU A 79 -13.52 -12.55 -14.41
N LEU A 80 -13.29 -11.89 -15.55
CA LEU A 80 -13.59 -10.46 -15.70
C LEU A 80 -15.10 -10.25 -15.72
N LEU A 81 -15.63 -9.42 -14.83
CA LEU A 81 -17.05 -9.06 -14.77
C LEU A 81 -17.33 -7.69 -15.38
N SER A 82 -16.47 -6.72 -15.10
CA SER A 82 -16.71 -5.32 -15.48
C SER A 82 -15.40 -4.58 -15.66
N GLU A 83 -15.38 -3.62 -16.57
CA GLU A 83 -14.29 -2.66 -16.75
C GLU A 83 -14.84 -1.28 -17.06
N VAL A 84 -14.15 -0.24 -16.59
CA VAL A 84 -14.49 1.16 -16.84
C VAL A 84 -13.23 2.01 -17.00
N SER A 85 -13.36 3.19 -17.61
CA SER A 85 -12.30 4.21 -17.54
C SER A 85 -12.11 4.63 -16.09
N SER A 86 -10.86 4.77 -15.63
CA SER A 86 -10.61 5.28 -14.28
C SER A 86 -10.86 6.79 -14.18
N GLY A 87 -10.86 7.50 -15.31
CA GLY A 87 -11.07 8.96 -15.38
C GLY A 87 -9.80 9.79 -15.19
N GLY A 88 -8.65 9.16 -14.99
CA GLY A 88 -7.34 9.80 -14.89
C GLY A 88 -6.24 8.94 -15.53
N LYS A 89 -4.97 9.33 -15.35
CA LYS A 89 -3.82 8.61 -15.93
C LYS A 89 -2.96 7.98 -14.85
N GLY A 90 -2.53 6.73 -15.08
CA GLY A 90 -1.73 5.98 -14.11
C GLY A 90 -2.44 5.79 -12.78
N PRO A 91 -3.65 5.18 -12.75
CA PRO A 91 -4.27 4.80 -11.49
C PRO A 91 -3.30 3.89 -10.75
N THR A 92 -2.92 4.25 -9.53
CA THR A 92 -1.86 3.53 -8.77
C THR A 92 -2.38 2.89 -7.49
N HIS A 93 -3.49 3.36 -6.96
CA HIS A 93 -4.10 2.88 -5.73
C HIS A 93 -5.60 3.15 -5.78
N LEU A 94 -6.37 2.26 -5.17
CA LEU A 94 -7.79 2.44 -4.95
C LEU A 94 -8.17 1.93 -3.56
N ASP A 95 -9.18 2.54 -2.98
CA ASP A 95 -9.79 2.07 -1.73
C ASP A 95 -11.31 2.16 -1.84
N ILE A 96 -12.00 1.24 -1.18
CA ILE A 96 -13.44 1.03 -1.30
C ILE A 96 -14.09 1.56 -0.03
N LEU A 97 -15.21 2.28 -0.18
CA LEU A 97 -15.98 2.78 0.96
C LEU A 97 -16.36 1.61 1.88
N PRO A 98 -16.36 1.77 3.22
CA PRO A 98 -16.69 0.70 4.15
C PRO A 98 -18.08 0.08 3.92
N ASP A 99 -19.02 0.84 3.37
CA ASP A 99 -20.36 0.39 3.01
C ASP A 99 -20.45 -0.31 1.63
N GLY A 100 -19.35 -0.38 0.89
CA GLY A 100 -19.27 -0.99 -0.44
C GLY A 100 -19.89 -0.15 -1.57
N SER A 101 -20.40 1.05 -1.29
CA SER A 101 -21.18 1.83 -2.26
C SER A 101 -20.37 2.49 -3.37
N GLY A 102 -19.04 2.47 -3.27
CA GLY A 102 -18.15 3.10 -4.23
C GLY A 102 -16.68 3.02 -3.84
N MET A 103 -15.82 3.56 -4.69
CA MET A 103 -14.38 3.57 -4.47
C MET A 103 -13.74 4.89 -4.91
N PHE A 104 -12.65 5.25 -4.26
CA PHE A 104 -11.78 6.34 -4.67
C PHE A 104 -10.50 5.82 -5.29
N ILE A 105 -9.97 6.54 -6.29
CA ILE A 105 -8.79 6.16 -7.05
C ILE A 105 -7.80 7.31 -7.03
N ALA A 106 -6.53 7.01 -6.70
CA ALA A 106 -5.41 7.93 -6.88
C ALA A 106 -4.75 7.71 -8.24
N HIS A 107 -4.54 8.79 -8.99
CA HIS A 107 -3.89 8.77 -10.30
C HIS A 107 -2.53 9.46 -10.23
N TYR A 108 -1.47 8.66 -10.30
CA TYR A 108 -0.10 9.13 -10.18
C TYR A 108 0.29 10.10 -11.31
N VAL A 109 -0.06 9.78 -12.56
CA VAL A 109 0.43 10.56 -13.71
C VAL A 109 -0.33 11.87 -13.87
N SER A 110 -1.65 11.86 -13.68
CA SER A 110 -2.48 13.06 -13.83
C SER A 110 -2.57 13.93 -12.57
N GLY A 111 -2.16 13.42 -11.40
CA GLY A 111 -2.29 14.17 -10.15
C GLY A 111 -3.76 14.41 -9.78
N THR A 112 -4.60 13.37 -9.91
CA THR A 112 -6.05 13.48 -9.71
C THR A 112 -6.58 12.37 -8.82
N VAL A 113 -7.68 12.66 -8.12
CA VAL A 113 -8.51 11.63 -7.49
C VAL A 113 -9.89 11.59 -8.13
N THR A 114 -10.47 10.41 -8.21
CA THR A 114 -11.82 10.22 -8.77
C THR A 114 -12.66 9.32 -7.88
N PHE A 115 -13.98 9.45 -7.95
CA PHE A 115 -14.93 8.57 -7.30
C PHE A 115 -15.76 7.76 -8.32
N HIS A 116 -15.87 6.46 -8.09
CA HIS A 116 -16.68 5.52 -8.88
C HIS A 116 -17.73 4.83 -8.02
N PRO A 117 -19.04 5.05 -8.27
CA PRO A 117 -20.11 4.38 -7.54
C PRO A 117 -20.30 2.91 -7.98
N LEU A 118 -20.58 2.06 -7.00
CA LEU A 118 -20.89 0.64 -7.17
C LEU A 118 -22.37 0.36 -6.88
N ASP A 119 -22.95 -0.64 -7.51
CA ASP A 119 -24.28 -1.16 -7.17
C ASP A 119 -24.20 -2.18 -6.02
N GLU A 120 -25.37 -2.70 -5.61
CA GLU A 120 -25.49 -3.74 -4.58
C GLU A 120 -24.84 -5.07 -4.97
N GLN A 121 -24.47 -5.25 -6.25
CA GLN A 121 -23.72 -6.41 -6.75
C GLN A 121 -22.21 -6.13 -6.79
N GLY A 122 -21.78 -4.95 -6.33
CA GLY A 122 -20.37 -4.53 -6.31
C GLY A 122 -19.82 -4.15 -7.69
N LEU A 123 -20.67 -3.90 -8.68
CA LEU A 123 -20.27 -3.55 -10.05
C LEU A 123 -20.42 -2.05 -10.32
N PHE A 124 -19.63 -1.53 -11.27
CA PHE A 124 -19.70 -0.12 -11.65
C PHE A 124 -21.07 0.25 -12.24
N THR A 125 -21.70 1.29 -11.69
CA THR A 125 -22.99 1.80 -12.18
C THR A 125 -22.87 2.75 -13.37
N ARG A 126 -21.63 3.17 -13.71
CA ARG A 126 -21.32 4.17 -14.73
C ARG A 126 -20.03 3.80 -15.45
N GLN A 127 -19.87 4.25 -16.69
CA GLN A 127 -18.68 4.01 -17.52
C GLN A 127 -17.54 5.02 -17.29
N ALA A 128 -17.79 6.04 -16.46
CA ALA A 128 -16.89 7.14 -16.13
C ALA A 128 -17.12 7.53 -14.65
N PRO A 129 -16.13 8.15 -13.99
CA PRO A 129 -16.28 8.57 -12.60
C PRO A 129 -17.48 9.51 -12.43
N LEU A 130 -18.07 9.48 -11.24
CA LEU A 130 -19.10 10.44 -10.87
C LEU A 130 -18.48 11.83 -10.65
N SER A 131 -17.28 11.87 -10.07
CA SER A 131 -16.59 13.10 -9.70
C SER A 131 -15.08 12.94 -9.76
N GLU A 132 -14.40 14.07 -9.92
CA GLU A 132 -12.95 14.18 -9.89
C GLU A 132 -12.51 15.38 -9.05
N HIS A 133 -11.28 15.31 -8.55
CA HIS A 133 -10.55 16.44 -8.02
C HIS A 133 -9.16 16.45 -8.65
N ILE A 134 -8.77 17.60 -9.17
CA ILE A 134 -7.47 17.82 -9.81
C ILE A 134 -6.64 18.65 -8.86
N PHE A 135 -5.53 18.10 -8.40
CA PHE A 135 -4.59 18.83 -7.56
C PHE A 135 -3.81 19.81 -8.43
N THR A 136 -3.92 21.09 -8.11
CA THR A 136 -3.08 22.08 -8.75
C THR A 136 -1.67 22.01 -8.15
N PRO A 137 -0.61 22.18 -8.96
CA PRO A 137 0.75 22.09 -8.45
C PRO A 137 1.02 23.11 -7.34
N SER A 138 1.33 22.63 -6.14
CA SER A 138 2.07 23.42 -5.15
C SER A 138 3.54 23.04 -5.28
N HIS A 139 4.29 23.81 -6.05
CA HIS A 139 5.71 23.52 -6.33
C HIS A 139 6.53 23.59 -5.04
N SER A 140 7.33 22.56 -4.75
CA SER A 140 8.45 22.69 -3.80
C SER A 140 9.56 23.53 -4.43
N PRO A 141 10.18 24.48 -3.69
CA PRO A 141 11.26 25.31 -4.20
C PRO A 141 12.57 24.53 -4.48
N LEU A 142 12.75 23.34 -3.89
CA LEU A 142 13.87 22.43 -4.15
C LEU A 142 13.40 21.30 -5.10
N LYS A 143 13.44 21.59 -6.41
CA LYS A 143 12.85 20.74 -7.44
C LYS A 143 13.57 19.40 -7.61
N HIS A 144 12.99 18.32 -7.10
CA HIS A 144 13.17 17.01 -7.73
C HIS A 144 12.33 16.96 -9.02
N HIS A 145 12.84 16.35 -10.10
CA HIS A 145 12.14 16.28 -11.41
C HIS A 145 10.77 15.55 -11.34
N ARG A 146 10.54 14.76 -10.28
CA ARG A 146 9.24 14.12 -9.97
C ARG A 146 8.34 14.99 -9.08
N GLN A 147 8.64 16.28 -8.92
CA GLN A 147 7.87 17.24 -8.14
C GLN A 147 7.54 18.52 -8.94
N GLU A 148 7.45 18.36 -10.27
CA GLU A 148 7.05 19.43 -11.19
C GLU A 148 5.53 19.65 -11.19
N HIS A 149 4.76 18.64 -10.77
CA HIS A 149 3.31 18.69 -10.58
C HIS A 149 2.87 17.61 -9.59
N ALA A 150 1.57 17.58 -9.25
CA ALA A 150 1.00 16.62 -8.31
C ALA A 150 1.13 15.16 -8.80
N HIS A 151 1.52 14.28 -7.87
CA HIS A 151 1.65 12.84 -8.08
C HIS A 151 1.04 12.10 -6.88
N VAL A 152 -0.29 12.12 -6.79
CA VAL A 152 -1.01 11.41 -5.72
C VAL A 152 -0.83 9.91 -5.86
N HIS A 153 -0.49 9.25 -4.75
CA HIS A 153 -0.02 7.87 -4.79
C HIS A 153 -0.90 6.90 -3.98
N GLN A 154 -1.67 7.37 -3.00
CA GLN A 154 -2.53 6.51 -2.19
C GLN A 154 -3.87 7.17 -1.89
N ILE A 155 -4.87 6.34 -1.62
CA ILE A 155 -6.12 6.71 -0.97
C ILE A 155 -6.13 6.00 0.38
N VAL A 156 -6.30 6.73 1.48
CA VAL A 156 -6.51 6.15 2.80
C VAL A 156 -7.78 6.73 3.41
N LEU A 157 -8.79 5.89 3.62
CA LEU A 157 -10.02 6.28 4.31
C LEU A 157 -9.79 6.36 5.82
N HIS A 158 -10.15 7.49 6.42
CA HIS A 158 -10.03 7.71 7.85
C HIS A 158 -11.19 8.55 8.37
N GLU A 159 -12.09 7.92 9.12
CA GLU A 159 -13.36 8.55 9.56
C GLU A 159 -14.15 9.16 8.39
N GLU A 160 -14.36 10.47 8.40
CA GLU A 160 -15.04 11.22 7.33
C GLU A 160 -14.07 11.79 6.28
N GLU A 161 -12.77 11.52 6.43
CA GLU A 161 -11.72 12.07 5.61
C GLU A 161 -11.08 11.03 4.68
N ILE A 162 -10.48 11.56 3.62
CA ILE A 162 -9.64 10.83 2.69
C ILE A 162 -8.25 11.46 2.76
N LEU A 163 -7.27 10.68 3.19
CA LEU A 163 -5.87 11.09 3.23
C LEU A 163 -5.21 10.68 1.91
N VAL A 164 -4.59 11.65 1.24
CA VAL A 164 -4.03 11.47 -0.11
C VAL A 164 -2.58 11.92 -0.13
N PRO A 165 -1.61 11.00 0.08
CA PRO A 165 -0.20 11.31 -0.09
C PRO A 165 0.09 11.74 -1.53
N ASP A 166 0.71 12.91 -1.66
CA ASP A 166 1.07 13.51 -2.93
C ASP A 166 2.59 13.70 -2.98
N LEU A 167 3.24 12.80 -3.74
CA LEU A 167 4.68 12.81 -3.92
C LEU A 167 5.14 14.14 -4.54
N GLY A 168 4.37 14.63 -5.50
CA GLY A 168 4.68 15.81 -6.29
C GLY A 168 4.55 17.10 -5.50
N SER A 169 3.44 17.25 -4.77
CA SER A 169 3.14 18.44 -3.96
C SER A 169 3.81 18.43 -2.58
N ASN A 170 4.54 17.36 -2.25
CA ASN A 170 5.27 17.18 -1.00
C ASN A 170 4.42 17.34 0.28
N LYS A 171 3.22 16.74 0.27
CA LYS A 171 2.27 16.75 1.39
C LYS A 171 1.29 15.59 1.35
N VAL A 172 0.55 15.38 2.43
CA VAL A 172 -0.63 14.51 2.42
C VAL A 172 -1.87 15.40 2.48
N TRP A 173 -2.70 15.37 1.45
CA TRP A 173 -3.95 16.12 1.44
C TRP A 173 -4.99 15.47 2.34
N ARG A 174 -5.82 16.29 3.01
CA ARG A 174 -7.02 15.84 3.74
C ARG A 174 -8.23 16.29 2.94
N LEU A 175 -8.99 15.35 2.40
CA LEU A 175 -10.23 15.62 1.66
C LEU A 175 -11.45 15.18 2.44
N LYS A 176 -12.60 15.79 2.17
CA LYS A 176 -13.92 15.25 2.50
C LYS A 176 -14.71 14.95 1.23
N TRP A 177 -15.41 13.82 1.22
CA TRP A 177 -16.36 13.48 0.16
C TRP A 177 -17.76 13.97 0.52
N THR A 178 -18.37 14.77 -0.35
CA THR A 178 -19.69 15.38 -0.11
C THR A 178 -20.86 14.58 -0.69
N GLY A 179 -20.59 13.39 -1.24
CA GLY A 179 -21.54 12.64 -2.07
C GLY A 179 -21.55 13.04 -3.55
N LYS A 180 -20.91 14.17 -3.90
CA LYS A 180 -20.83 14.67 -5.28
C LYS A 180 -19.52 15.38 -5.63
N SER A 181 -18.74 15.80 -4.66
CA SER A 181 -17.48 16.53 -4.86
C SER A 181 -16.50 16.21 -3.74
N PHE A 182 -15.25 16.60 -3.97
CA PHE A 182 -14.20 16.56 -2.97
C PHE A 182 -13.92 17.98 -2.48
N ASP A 183 -13.95 18.15 -1.17
CA ASP A 183 -13.54 19.39 -0.52
C ASP A 183 -12.17 19.17 0.12
N VAL A 184 -11.19 20.03 -0.19
CA VAL A 184 -9.90 20.04 0.52
C VAL A 184 -10.13 20.71 1.88
N VAL A 185 -10.01 19.94 2.95
CA VAL A 185 -10.27 20.40 4.32
C VAL A 185 -8.99 20.63 5.12
N GLY A 186 -7.84 20.19 4.59
CA GLY A 186 -6.54 20.45 5.19
C GLY A 186 -5.42 19.69 4.50
N GLU A 187 -4.27 19.69 5.16
CA GLU A 187 -3.10 18.93 4.76
C GLU A 187 -2.26 18.54 5.98
N ILE A 188 -1.46 17.51 5.80
CA ILE A 188 -0.37 17.13 6.69
C ILE A 188 0.89 17.71 6.07
N SER A 189 1.41 18.74 6.73
CA SER A 189 2.59 19.50 6.34
C SER A 189 3.74 19.29 7.35
N GLY A 190 4.86 19.98 7.16
CA GLY A 190 6.07 19.79 8.00
C GLY A 190 7.03 18.72 7.48
N LEU A 191 6.79 18.23 6.26
CA LEU A 191 7.75 17.43 5.51
C LEU A 191 8.91 18.30 5.04
N GLU A 192 10.08 17.70 4.91
CA GLU A 192 11.23 18.37 4.32
C GLU A 192 11.04 18.46 2.81
N ASP A 193 11.51 19.55 2.22
CA ASP A 193 11.53 19.70 0.77
C ASP A 193 12.26 18.52 0.11
N GLY A 194 11.62 17.91 -0.89
CA GLY A 194 12.15 16.71 -1.55
C GLY A 194 11.81 15.38 -0.89
N ASP A 195 10.92 15.34 0.11
CA ASP A 195 10.47 14.09 0.75
C ASP A 195 9.69 13.18 -0.21
N GLY A 196 8.63 13.73 -0.81
CA GLY A 196 7.73 13.02 -1.70
C GLY A 196 6.92 11.91 -1.00
N PRO A 197 5.87 12.24 -0.24
CA PRO A 197 4.97 11.28 0.38
C PRO A 197 4.40 10.28 -0.61
N ARG A 198 4.45 8.99 -0.26
CA ARG A 198 4.00 7.91 -1.13
C ARG A 198 2.81 7.18 -0.55
N HIS A 199 3.05 6.42 0.52
CA HIS A 199 2.00 5.69 1.24
C HIS A 199 2.03 6.11 2.71
N CYS A 200 0.91 5.94 3.39
CA CYS A 200 0.76 6.16 4.82
C CYS A 200 -0.17 5.12 5.44
N VAL A 201 -0.06 4.98 6.76
CA VAL A 201 -1.01 4.24 7.59
C VAL A 201 -1.34 5.06 8.83
N VAL A 202 -2.57 4.92 9.33
CA VAL A 202 -3.07 5.63 10.51
C VAL A 202 -3.02 4.68 11.70
N HIS A 203 -2.62 5.19 12.87
CA HIS A 203 -2.68 4.43 14.11
C HIS A 203 -4.14 4.03 14.42
N PRO A 204 -4.43 2.84 15.01
CA PRO A 204 -5.82 2.42 15.26
C PRO A 204 -6.67 3.39 16.11
N GLU A 205 -6.04 4.14 17.01
CA GLU A 205 -6.71 5.19 17.80
C GLU A 205 -6.97 6.48 17.03
N GLY A 206 -6.56 6.57 15.76
CA GLY A 206 -6.76 7.74 14.90
C GLY A 206 -5.90 8.97 15.22
N THR A 207 -5.00 8.87 16.21
CA THR A 207 -4.27 10.03 16.74
C THR A 207 -3.01 10.39 15.95
N HIS A 208 -2.45 9.46 15.18
CA HIS A 208 -1.19 9.61 14.47
C HIS A 208 -1.22 8.98 13.09
N ILE A 209 -0.42 9.54 12.20
CA ILE A 209 -0.16 9.02 10.87
C ILE A 209 1.34 8.75 10.70
N TYR A 210 1.64 7.67 9.99
CA TYR A 210 3.00 7.27 9.61
C TYR A 210 3.10 7.36 8.10
N VAL A 211 4.05 8.12 7.58
CA VAL A 211 4.16 8.41 6.14
C VAL A 211 5.54 7.99 5.64
N VAL A 212 5.57 7.13 4.63
CA VAL A 212 6.80 6.86 3.87
C VAL A 212 6.97 7.88 2.76
N ASN A 213 8.15 8.49 2.73
CA ASN A 213 8.56 9.49 1.77
C ASN A 213 9.49 8.83 0.76
N GLU A 214 9.02 8.70 -0.49
CA GLU A 214 9.68 7.92 -1.54
C GLU A 214 11.05 8.49 -1.88
N LEU A 215 11.12 9.80 -2.13
CA LEU A 215 12.32 10.42 -2.68
C LEU A 215 13.45 10.54 -1.64
N SER A 216 13.09 10.76 -0.37
CA SER A 216 14.07 10.88 0.71
C SER A 216 14.38 9.55 1.42
N SER A 217 13.61 8.49 1.18
CA SER A 217 13.68 7.23 1.94
C SER A 217 13.55 7.44 3.46
N GLN A 218 12.61 8.31 3.85
CA GLN A 218 12.34 8.66 5.24
C GLN A 218 10.95 8.21 5.68
N LEU A 219 10.84 7.74 6.91
CA LEU A 219 9.58 7.59 7.62
C LEU A 219 9.35 8.85 8.46
N THR A 220 8.20 9.48 8.31
CA THR A 220 7.78 10.61 9.16
C THR A 220 6.54 10.29 9.95
N ILE A 221 6.48 10.79 11.17
CA ILE A 221 5.39 10.54 12.12
C ILE A 221 4.76 11.87 12.45
N HIS A 222 3.45 11.96 12.30
CA HIS A 222 2.72 13.18 12.57
C HIS A 222 1.51 12.93 13.45
N THR A 223 1.11 13.93 14.22
CA THR A 223 -0.21 13.93 14.86
C THR A 223 -1.31 14.05 13.79
N LEU A 224 -2.46 13.45 14.05
CA LEU A 224 -3.63 13.51 13.17
C LEU A 224 -4.85 14.01 13.95
N PRO A 225 -4.88 15.30 14.33
CA PRO A 225 -6.04 15.84 15.02
C PRO A 225 -7.21 16.02 14.05
N LYS A 226 -8.43 15.74 14.53
CA LYS A 226 -9.67 16.02 13.80
C LYS A 226 -9.71 17.47 13.31
N ASP A 227 -9.41 18.40 14.20
CA ASP A 227 -9.37 19.84 13.93
C ASP A 227 -7.98 20.43 14.17
N GLY A 228 -7.58 21.37 13.32
CA GLY A 228 -6.30 22.08 13.44
C GLY A 228 -5.13 21.38 12.75
N PRO A 229 -3.92 21.97 12.86
CA PRO A 229 -2.76 21.50 12.11
C PRO A 229 -2.17 20.22 12.71
N SER A 230 -1.78 19.31 11.81
CA SER A 230 -0.86 18.21 12.12
C SER A 230 0.51 18.75 12.56
N GLN A 231 1.21 17.99 13.41
CA GLN A 231 2.57 18.29 13.85
C GLN A 231 3.50 17.11 13.58
N LEU A 232 4.67 17.38 12.99
CA LEU A 232 5.75 16.40 12.88
C LEU A 232 6.28 16.06 14.28
N ILE A 233 6.20 14.78 14.65
CA ILE A 233 6.70 14.24 15.91
C ILE A 233 8.11 13.69 15.74
N ASN A 234 8.35 12.91 14.69
CA ASN A 234 9.64 12.28 14.47
C ASN A 234 9.90 11.96 12.99
N ARG A 235 11.18 11.78 12.67
CA ARG A 235 11.69 11.45 11.34
C ARG A 235 12.78 10.40 11.46
N PHE A 236 12.67 9.34 10.67
CA PHE A 236 13.59 8.21 10.70
C PHE A 236 14.07 7.86 9.30
N SER A 237 15.39 7.76 9.13
CA SER A 237 15.94 7.16 7.91
C SER A 237 15.48 5.72 7.81
N MET A 238 14.91 5.31 6.68
CA MET A 238 14.59 3.91 6.47
C MET A 238 15.78 3.11 5.94
N LEU A 239 16.87 3.78 5.56
CA LEU A 239 18.06 3.12 5.06
C LEU A 239 18.90 2.53 6.21
N PRO A 240 19.54 1.37 6.01
CA PRO A 240 20.49 0.81 6.96
C PRO A 240 21.66 1.75 7.23
N GLU A 241 22.33 1.53 8.36
CA GLU A 241 23.55 2.29 8.69
C GLU A 241 24.60 2.15 7.58
N GLY A 242 25.11 3.27 7.09
CA GLY A 242 26.09 3.31 5.99
C GLY A 242 25.49 3.46 4.59
N ASP A 243 24.19 3.20 4.38
CA ASP A 243 23.51 3.50 3.12
C ASP A 243 23.00 4.95 3.14
N LYS A 244 23.72 5.81 2.41
CA LYS A 244 23.43 7.23 2.29
C LYS A 244 22.78 7.62 0.96
N ALA A 245 22.42 6.65 0.12
CA ALA A 245 21.84 6.92 -1.20
C ALA A 245 22.72 7.78 -2.14
N GLU A 246 24.03 7.88 -1.91
CA GLU A 246 24.89 8.85 -2.61
C GLU A 246 25.19 8.48 -4.07
N SER A 247 25.34 7.18 -4.38
CA SER A 247 25.77 6.72 -5.72
C SER A 247 24.63 6.54 -6.71
N ARG A 248 23.40 6.30 -6.22
CA ARG A 248 22.16 6.33 -7.02
C ARG A 248 20.94 6.53 -6.11
N PRO A 249 19.83 7.07 -6.64
CA PRO A 249 18.59 7.21 -5.88
C PRO A 249 18.04 5.85 -5.41
N THR A 250 17.55 5.83 -4.17
CA THR A 250 16.70 4.78 -3.57
C THR A 250 15.29 5.33 -3.43
N GLY A 251 14.30 4.43 -3.33
CA GLY A 251 12.91 4.81 -3.18
C GLY A 251 12.20 4.05 -2.07
N ALA A 252 11.62 4.74 -1.09
CA ALA A 252 10.62 4.10 -0.23
C ALA A 252 9.45 3.56 -1.06
N SER A 253 8.81 2.49 -0.60
CA SER A 253 7.62 1.94 -1.26
C SER A 253 6.46 1.76 -0.30
N GLU A 254 6.45 0.64 0.41
CA GLU A 254 5.27 0.18 1.12
C GLU A 254 5.38 0.48 2.61
N ILE A 255 4.22 0.62 3.25
CA ILE A 255 4.10 0.77 4.70
C ILE A 255 2.88 0.00 5.18
N ILE A 256 3.07 -0.90 6.14
CA ILE A 256 1.96 -1.59 6.81
C ILE A 256 2.15 -1.56 8.32
N LEU A 257 1.05 -1.42 9.05
CA LEU A 257 1.02 -1.43 10.52
C LEU A 257 0.25 -2.67 10.98
N LEU A 258 0.92 -3.55 11.70
CA LEU A 258 0.37 -4.82 12.15
C LEU A 258 0.02 -4.76 13.65
N PRO A 259 -1.15 -5.30 14.05
CA PRO A 259 -1.61 -5.24 15.44
C PRO A 259 -0.67 -6.03 16.36
N PRO A 260 -0.71 -5.81 17.69
CA PRO A 260 0.12 -6.58 18.62
C PRO A 260 -0.15 -8.09 18.54
N THR A 261 0.88 -8.93 18.73
CA THR A 261 0.70 -10.40 18.87
C THR A 261 0.14 -10.82 20.23
N ARG A 262 0.14 -9.89 21.21
CA ARG A 262 -0.34 -10.12 22.57
C ARG A 262 -0.99 -8.86 23.15
N PRO A 263 -1.94 -8.99 24.09
CA PRO A 263 -2.55 -7.84 24.76
C PRO A 263 -1.51 -6.89 25.36
N GLY A 264 -1.64 -5.59 25.07
CA GLY A 264 -0.71 -4.54 25.54
C GLY A 264 0.69 -4.61 24.93
N GLY A 265 0.93 -5.46 23.92
CA GLY A 265 2.15 -5.44 23.14
C GLY A 265 2.22 -4.25 22.19
N PRO A 266 3.40 -3.93 21.66
CA PRO A 266 3.55 -2.90 20.63
C PRO A 266 2.96 -3.38 19.30
N LEU A 267 2.61 -2.44 18.43
CA LEU A 267 2.40 -2.73 17.01
C LEU A 267 3.74 -2.86 16.29
N LEU A 268 3.74 -3.57 15.17
CA LEU A 268 4.88 -3.63 14.25
C LEU A 268 4.56 -2.81 13.01
N LEU A 269 5.35 -1.77 12.77
CA LEU A 269 5.34 -0.99 11.53
C LEU A 269 6.47 -1.48 10.62
N ILE A 270 6.11 -1.90 9.42
CA ILE A 270 7.05 -2.40 8.40
C ILE A 270 7.06 -1.40 7.26
N THR A 271 8.25 -0.98 6.83
CA THR A 271 8.42 -0.20 5.61
C THR A 271 9.40 -0.87 4.67
N SER A 272 9.25 -0.66 3.36
CA SER A 272 10.20 -1.15 2.36
C SER A 272 10.95 -0.02 1.65
N ASN A 273 12.23 -0.26 1.36
CA ASN A 273 13.03 0.56 0.44
C ASN A 273 13.33 -0.23 -0.82
N ARG A 274 13.63 0.47 -1.90
CA ARG A 274 13.89 -0.08 -3.23
C ARG A 274 15.15 0.49 -3.82
N ASP A 275 15.83 -0.31 -4.61
CA ASP A 275 16.98 0.08 -5.43
C ASP A 275 18.20 0.53 -4.60
N SER A 276 18.52 -0.18 -3.50
CA SER A 276 19.64 0.18 -2.63
C SER A 276 20.97 0.26 -3.41
N PRO A 277 21.75 1.34 -3.26
CA PRO A 277 23.07 1.45 -3.89
C PRO A 277 24.16 0.59 -3.26
N VAL A 278 23.96 0.13 -2.03
CA VAL A 278 25.01 -0.50 -1.22
C VAL A 278 24.83 -2.00 -1.12
N PHE A 279 23.60 -2.48 -1.01
CA PHE A 279 23.29 -3.89 -0.80
C PHE A 279 22.88 -4.58 -2.10
N GLU A 280 23.14 -5.89 -2.20
CA GLU A 280 22.73 -6.70 -3.36
C GLU A 280 21.20 -6.84 -3.48
N THR A 281 20.52 -6.81 -2.33
CA THR A 281 19.06 -6.84 -2.19
C THR A 281 18.61 -5.64 -1.40
N ASP A 282 17.37 -5.21 -1.61
CA ASP A 282 16.80 -4.12 -0.82
C ASP A 282 16.35 -4.59 0.56
N THR A 283 15.95 -3.61 1.37
CA THR A 283 15.70 -3.79 2.80
C THR A 283 14.27 -3.48 3.21
N LEU A 284 13.81 -4.20 4.22
CA LEU A 284 12.72 -3.74 5.08
C LEU A 284 13.30 -3.03 6.29
N ALA A 285 12.65 -1.96 6.74
CA ALA A 285 12.89 -1.35 8.03
C ALA A 285 11.72 -1.68 8.98
N LEU A 286 12.06 -2.04 10.22
CA LEU A 286 11.12 -2.53 11.22
C LEU A 286 11.08 -1.59 12.42
N PHE A 287 9.88 -1.14 12.79
CA PHE A 287 9.67 -0.24 13.92
C PHE A 287 8.62 -0.79 14.88
N SER A 288 8.87 -0.65 16.19
CA SER A 288 7.85 -0.83 17.21
C SER A 288 7.08 0.47 17.40
N VAL A 289 5.75 0.39 17.51
CA VAL A 289 4.87 1.54 17.75
C VAL A 289 4.06 1.28 19.02
N SER A 290 3.97 2.27 19.91
CA SER A 290 3.11 2.20 21.10
C SER A 290 1.65 2.00 20.72
N SER A 291 1.00 1.02 21.33
CA SER A 291 -0.41 0.72 21.06
C SER A 291 -1.41 1.66 21.71
N THR A 292 -0.96 2.54 22.60
CA THR A 292 -1.84 3.44 23.35
C THR A 292 -1.78 4.88 22.88
N ASP A 293 -0.60 5.37 22.51
CA ASP A 293 -0.42 6.77 22.10
C ASP A 293 -0.10 6.93 20.62
N GLY A 294 0.48 5.91 19.97
CA GLY A 294 0.93 5.96 18.57
C GLY A 294 2.13 6.88 18.29
N ALA A 295 2.54 7.72 19.24
CA ALA A 295 3.63 8.68 19.11
C ALA A 295 5.00 8.04 19.37
N ASP A 296 5.05 7.11 20.32
CA ASP A 296 6.29 6.43 20.70
C ASP A 296 6.64 5.34 19.69
N VAL A 297 7.51 5.71 18.75
CA VAL A 297 8.02 4.84 17.70
C VAL A 297 9.53 4.67 17.83
N ARG A 298 9.97 3.42 17.75
CA ARG A 298 11.39 3.06 17.85
C ARG A 298 11.75 2.06 16.77
N ARG A 299 12.97 2.17 16.24
CA ARG A 299 13.58 1.08 15.47
C ARG A 299 13.60 -0.18 16.35
N THR A 300 13.19 -1.32 15.82
CA THR A 300 13.30 -2.60 16.55
C THR A 300 14.77 -2.98 16.75
N GLU A 301 15.06 -3.94 17.65
CA GLU A 301 16.41 -4.49 17.80
C GLU A 301 16.96 -5.10 16.50
N LYS A 302 16.08 -5.69 15.68
CA LYS A 302 16.43 -6.20 14.35
C LYS A 302 16.79 -5.07 13.39
N GLY A 303 16.06 -3.97 13.48
CA GLY A 303 16.25 -2.73 12.71
C GLY A 303 15.91 -2.86 11.23
N TRP A 304 16.69 -3.64 10.51
CA TRP A 304 16.53 -3.89 9.08
C TRP A 304 16.59 -5.38 8.76
N MET A 305 15.95 -5.74 7.66
CA MET A 305 16.05 -7.07 7.08
C MET A 305 16.58 -6.97 5.65
N GLU A 306 17.62 -7.74 5.37
CA GLU A 306 18.28 -7.87 4.08
C GLU A 306 18.03 -9.26 3.47
N GLY A 307 18.54 -9.51 2.27
CA GLY A 307 18.44 -10.81 1.59
C GLY A 307 17.03 -11.14 1.11
N ILE A 308 16.15 -10.15 1.01
CA ILE A 308 14.73 -10.34 0.70
C ILE A 308 14.51 -10.43 -0.81
N GLY A 309 14.88 -9.39 -1.55
CA GLY A 309 14.64 -9.30 -2.98
C GLY A 309 15.11 -7.97 -3.54
N ARG A 310 14.81 -7.71 -4.81
CA ARG A 310 15.15 -6.47 -5.49
C ARG A 310 13.89 -5.76 -5.96
N HIS A 311 13.92 -4.44 -5.86
CA HIS A 311 12.80 -3.55 -6.04
C HIS A 311 11.59 -3.97 -5.19
N LEU A 312 11.77 -4.03 -3.86
CA LEU A 312 10.73 -4.40 -2.89
C LEU A 312 9.53 -3.44 -2.91
N ARG A 313 8.51 -3.80 -3.67
CA ARG A 313 7.40 -2.90 -3.97
C ARG A 313 6.15 -3.16 -3.16
N GLY A 314 5.91 -4.41 -2.77
CA GLY A 314 4.69 -4.83 -2.08
C GLY A 314 4.99 -5.59 -0.81
N VAL A 315 4.29 -5.21 0.25
CA VAL A 315 4.28 -5.87 1.56
C VAL A 315 2.81 -5.96 1.98
N GLY A 316 2.35 -7.12 2.41
CA GLY A 316 0.99 -7.30 2.90
C GLY A 316 0.92 -8.46 3.88
N ALA A 317 -0.01 -8.43 4.82
CA ALA A 317 -0.17 -9.47 5.82
C ALA A 317 -1.55 -10.11 5.76
N ASP A 318 -1.66 -11.31 6.32
CA ASP A 318 -2.96 -11.93 6.59
C ASP A 318 -3.73 -11.12 7.66
N GLU A 319 -5.03 -11.39 7.83
CA GLU A 319 -5.89 -10.67 8.78
C GLU A 319 -5.36 -10.72 10.22
N SER A 320 -4.67 -11.79 10.61
CA SER A 320 -4.10 -11.92 11.96
C SER A 320 -2.79 -11.14 12.15
N GLY A 321 -2.16 -10.69 11.06
CA GLY A 321 -0.82 -10.09 11.07
C GLY A 321 0.30 -11.08 11.43
N LYS A 322 0.01 -12.39 11.43
CA LYS A 322 0.99 -13.44 11.73
C LYS A 322 1.89 -13.73 10.53
N TRP A 323 1.32 -13.74 9.33
CA TRP A 323 2.02 -14.06 8.10
C TRP A 323 2.17 -12.81 7.26
N VAL A 324 3.39 -12.52 6.83
CA VAL A 324 3.73 -11.35 6.02
C VAL A 324 4.27 -11.79 4.68
N ALA A 325 3.63 -11.36 3.60
CA ALA A 325 4.08 -11.52 2.23
C ALA A 325 4.91 -10.30 1.81
N VAL A 326 6.06 -10.55 1.20
CA VAL A 326 6.94 -9.51 0.65
C VAL A 326 7.28 -9.86 -0.79
N LEU A 327 7.18 -8.88 -1.68
CA LEU A 327 7.37 -9.04 -3.11
C LEU A 327 8.53 -8.20 -3.64
N GLY A 328 9.47 -8.85 -4.31
CA GLY A 328 10.52 -8.19 -5.10
C GLY A 328 10.18 -8.18 -6.58
N ARG A 329 9.96 -7.00 -7.17
CA ARG A 329 9.60 -6.87 -8.59
C ARG A 329 10.71 -7.36 -9.53
N ASP A 330 11.96 -7.01 -9.19
CA ASP A 330 13.14 -7.20 -10.07
C ASP A 330 14.02 -8.39 -9.61
N GLY A 331 13.50 -9.21 -8.70
CA GLY A 331 14.13 -10.46 -8.22
C GLY A 331 13.76 -10.81 -6.78
N GLY A 332 13.84 -12.10 -6.44
CA GLY A 332 13.50 -12.65 -5.12
C GLY A 332 12.04 -13.09 -4.96
N GLY A 333 11.18 -12.72 -5.91
CA GLY A 333 9.80 -13.19 -6.02
C GLY A 333 8.94 -12.90 -4.79
N LEU A 334 8.09 -13.87 -4.44
CA LEU A 334 7.28 -13.86 -3.23
C LEU A 334 8.02 -14.58 -2.10
N LYS A 335 8.13 -13.89 -0.96
CA LYS A 335 8.55 -14.47 0.31
C LYS A 335 7.45 -14.36 1.35
N ILE A 336 7.25 -15.44 2.12
CA ILE A 336 6.37 -15.44 3.28
C ILE A 336 7.23 -15.47 4.54
N PHE A 337 6.93 -14.59 5.47
CA PHE A 337 7.53 -14.50 6.78
C PHE A 337 6.49 -14.80 7.87
N GLU A 338 6.94 -15.39 8.97
CA GLU A 338 6.17 -15.55 10.20
C GLU A 338 6.65 -14.53 11.22
N ARG A 339 5.72 -13.78 11.80
CA ARG A 339 6.01 -12.84 12.87
C ARG A 339 6.31 -13.61 14.15
N ASN A 340 7.33 -13.18 14.89
CA ASN A 340 7.70 -13.86 16.14
C ASN A 340 6.57 -13.73 17.19
N ASP A 341 6.47 -14.72 18.09
CA ASP A 341 5.47 -14.72 19.17
C ASP A 341 5.98 -14.04 20.47
N ARG A 342 7.27 -13.71 20.59
CA ARG A 342 7.86 -13.16 21.81
C ARG A 342 7.40 -11.73 22.07
N ASP A 343 7.56 -10.88 21.07
CA ASP A 343 7.20 -9.46 21.11
C ASP A 343 6.45 -9.00 19.85
N GLY A 344 6.39 -9.82 18.80
CA GLY A 344 5.73 -9.48 17.54
C GLY A 344 6.55 -8.54 16.65
N LEU A 345 7.84 -8.32 16.94
CA LEU A 345 8.65 -7.27 16.30
C LEU A 345 9.71 -7.78 15.32
N ASP A 346 9.79 -9.09 15.10
CA ASP A 346 10.72 -9.72 14.15
C ASP A 346 9.98 -10.65 13.19
N LEU A 347 10.59 -10.90 12.04
CA LEU A 347 10.05 -11.71 10.94
C LEU A 347 11.03 -12.83 10.57
N ASN A 348 10.54 -14.07 10.57
CA ASN A 348 11.33 -15.24 10.17
C ASN A 348 10.87 -15.73 8.80
N GLU A 349 11.77 -15.85 7.84
CA GLU A 349 11.41 -16.38 6.52
C GLU A 349 10.93 -17.83 6.64
N VAL A 350 9.78 -18.13 6.04
CA VAL A 350 9.11 -19.42 6.10
C VAL A 350 9.36 -20.19 4.82
N THR A 351 9.11 -19.53 3.69
CA THR A 351 9.13 -20.13 2.36
C THR A 351 9.16 -19.02 1.32
N ARG A 352 9.56 -19.38 0.10
CA ARG A 352 9.66 -18.46 -1.03
C ARG A 352 9.27 -19.13 -2.34
N LEU A 353 8.85 -18.32 -3.29
CA LEU A 353 8.52 -18.74 -4.64
C LEU A 353 8.92 -17.65 -5.62
N GLU A 354 9.77 -18.00 -6.60
CA GLU A 354 10.14 -17.06 -7.65
C GLU A 354 8.92 -16.75 -8.52
N VAL A 355 8.49 -15.49 -8.54
CA VAL A 355 7.45 -14.97 -9.43
C VAL A 355 7.92 -13.58 -9.83
N GLU A 356 8.12 -13.37 -11.13
CA GLU A 356 8.71 -12.11 -11.62
C GLU A 356 7.67 -10.99 -11.65
N ASN A 357 8.14 -9.75 -11.64
CA ASN A 357 7.33 -8.54 -11.82
C ASN A 357 6.21 -8.32 -10.80
N THR A 358 6.18 -9.07 -9.69
CA THR A 358 5.14 -8.95 -8.67
C THR A 358 5.32 -7.69 -7.84
N VAL A 359 4.23 -6.98 -7.54
CA VAL A 359 4.29 -5.65 -6.92
C VAL A 359 3.36 -5.43 -5.74
N ILE A 360 2.32 -6.25 -5.57
CA ILE A 360 1.42 -6.17 -4.42
C ILE A 360 0.82 -7.56 -4.12
N PRO A 361 0.82 -8.04 -2.86
CA PRO A 361 0.12 -9.25 -2.48
C PRO A 361 -1.26 -8.91 -1.89
N LEU A 362 -2.29 -9.60 -2.36
CA LEU A 362 -3.64 -9.56 -1.78
C LEU A 362 -3.95 -10.91 -1.15
N TRP A 363 -4.06 -10.95 0.17
CA TRP A 363 -4.55 -12.12 0.91
C TRP A 363 -6.06 -12.23 0.74
N VAL A 364 -6.53 -13.42 0.35
CA VAL A 364 -7.95 -13.66 0.03
C VAL A 364 -8.72 -14.29 1.20
N ASN A 365 -8.06 -15.12 2.02
CA ASN A 365 -8.72 -15.95 3.03
C ASN A 365 -7.85 -16.37 4.22
#